data_AF-A0A951WAP6-F1
#
_entry.id   AF-A0A951WAP6-F1
#
_cell.length_a   1.000
_cell.length_b   1.000
_cell.length_c   1.000
_cell.angle_alpha   90.00
_cell.angle_beta   90.00
_cell.angle_gamma   90.00
#
_symmetry.space_group_name_H-M   'P 1'
#
loop_
_entity.id
_entity.type
_entity.pdbx_description
1 polymer ?
#
loop_
_entity_poly.entity_id
_entity_poly.type
_entity_poly.pdbx_seq_one_letter_code
_entity_poly.pdbx_strand_id
1 'polypeptide(L)'
;MSAKKNNGFIRIILPLLLIVAGLLMISGQFLSGLFSQAELEAKIEPNSVIMPAAYKVYGNGDALEGKYGLFKMLLTNNGKSAARNVKVSFEIPGYITETDLKKVPVILPGQSILVNCFPKFKEDIVDKRTSSRETVNINISGLNIKDQTESFPVEIKGRNEFVYTQIPTDEILSPAEMIDNAELISCFVTPEDPIIKYFTQQIQEKLLRGEAASVNREDKEAVRFLTGLYDATYLSHMVYSGTSGVPSAVGDAQSVVQSLRLPREVVTGKTGLCIELSILYASVLMNAGLDPIIFLIPGHAYPGFRLNGNFYAIEATGIGGEGMEGGRMNSMAALQMGMKELETFFQSAMMGDERYMIVDIRESIKNGAVAMELKDDSFLRGKVDEIARSFGGGMAYNPQPQVSYTNYENPGGTNTGGGNSGGSSPAAPSGYKNYKGTISFAYPSSWRIKSNNGSSMPQLKKVLSSQNSDTFVEIYDFKGVSSAQAALNQIQQYLMSFGGNLQYSPAGESNGFQLFSGQSNFENILLQWVAVFKRTSSGYSAAIVGTNASNPSQGVVENILNTIH
;
A
#
# COMPACT_ATOMS: atom_id res chain seq x y z
N MET A 1 56.34 82.41 55.67
CA MET A 1 55.38 81.42 56.22
C MET A 1 54.91 80.53 55.07
N SER A 2 55.29 79.26 55.12
CA SER A 2 55.10 78.27 54.05
C SER A 2 53.80 77.51 54.28
N ALA A 3 52.85 77.61 53.34
CA ALA A 3 51.70 76.71 53.24
C ALA A 3 51.97 75.68 52.12
N LYS A 4 52.80 74.69 52.41
CA LYS A 4 52.96 73.48 51.60
C LYS A 4 52.62 72.26 52.47
N LYS A 5 51.33 71.93 52.58
CA LYS A 5 50.87 70.62 53.06
C LYS A 5 49.47 70.38 52.52
N ASN A 6 49.36 69.49 51.51
CA ASN A 6 48.25 68.53 51.32
C ASN A 6 48.17 67.86 49.93
N ASN A 7 49.12 68.08 49.01
CA ASN A 7 49.03 67.45 47.68
C ASN A 7 49.49 65.98 47.60
N GLY A 8 50.03 65.41 48.70
CA GLY A 8 50.45 64.00 48.73
C GLY A 8 49.29 63.03 48.96
N PHE A 9 48.29 63.43 49.76
CA PHE A 9 47.13 62.60 50.10
C PHE A 9 46.21 62.37 48.89
N ILE A 10 46.01 63.40 48.06
CA ILE A 10 45.15 63.36 46.87
C ILE A 10 45.78 62.52 45.73
N ARG A 11 47.12 62.51 45.60
CA ARG A 11 47.83 61.79 44.53
C ARG A 11 47.76 60.27 44.63
N ILE A 12 47.53 59.72 45.82
CA ILE A 12 47.47 58.27 46.06
C ILE A 12 46.03 57.79 46.25
N ILE A 13 45.17 58.62 46.86
CA ILE A 13 43.77 58.24 47.13
C ILE A 13 42.92 58.22 45.85
N LEU A 14 43.10 59.18 44.94
CA LEU A 14 42.29 59.26 43.73
C LEU A 14 42.50 58.06 42.78
N PRO A 15 43.73 57.58 42.50
CA PRO A 15 43.96 56.35 41.75
C PRO A 15 43.35 55.12 42.43
N LEU A 16 43.45 55.04 43.76
CA LEU A 16 42.96 53.89 44.53
C LEU A 16 41.42 53.84 44.54
N LEU A 17 40.77 55.00 44.63
CA LEU A 17 39.32 55.15 44.47
C LEU A 17 38.84 54.76 43.06
N LEU A 18 39.60 55.12 42.01
CA LEU A 18 39.28 54.74 40.64
C LEU A 18 39.48 53.24 40.39
N ILE A 19 40.49 52.62 41.00
CA ILE A 19 40.70 51.16 40.94
C ILE A 19 39.56 50.44 41.67
N VAL A 20 39.17 50.90 42.86
CA VAL A 20 38.05 50.32 43.61
C VAL A 20 36.73 50.52 42.87
N ALA A 21 36.48 51.71 42.30
CA ALA A 21 35.29 51.97 41.48
C ALA A 21 35.28 51.12 40.20
N GLY A 22 36.44 50.94 39.55
CA GLY A 22 36.60 50.06 38.40
C GLY A 22 36.34 48.60 38.76
N LEU A 23 36.90 48.11 39.87
CA LEU A 23 36.65 46.76 40.38
C LEU A 23 35.19 46.56 40.78
N LEU A 24 34.54 47.57 41.38
CA LEU A 24 33.11 47.54 41.73
C LEU A 24 32.21 47.56 40.49
N MET A 25 32.60 48.27 39.42
CA MET A 25 31.89 48.25 38.14
C MET A 25 32.07 46.93 37.41
N ILE A 26 33.28 46.35 37.40
CA ILE A 26 33.55 45.03 36.82
C ILE A 26 32.82 43.95 37.62
N SER A 27 32.88 43.97 38.95
CA SER A 27 32.15 43.04 39.80
C SER A 27 30.64 43.24 39.70
N GLY A 28 30.17 44.48 39.58
CA GLY A 28 28.76 44.83 39.41
C GLY A 28 28.20 44.35 38.08
N GLN A 29 28.94 44.51 36.98
CA GLN A 29 28.56 43.94 35.68
C GLN A 29 28.59 42.40 35.70
N PHE A 30 29.61 41.80 36.30
CA PHE A 30 29.73 40.34 36.41
C PHE A 30 28.63 39.73 37.29
N LEU A 31 28.29 40.37 38.42
CA LEU A 31 27.18 39.98 39.30
C LEU A 31 25.83 40.24 38.64
N SER A 32 25.64 41.37 37.95
CA SER A 32 24.38 41.67 37.25
C SER A 32 24.07 40.66 36.14
N GLY A 33 25.10 40.12 35.45
CA GLY A 33 24.94 39.07 34.43
C GLY A 33 24.73 37.66 35.01
N LEU A 34 25.02 37.45 36.29
CA LEU A 34 24.72 36.20 37.01
C LEU A 34 23.27 36.14 37.52
N PHE A 35 22.64 37.30 37.75
CA PHE A 35 21.27 37.42 38.27
C PHE A 35 20.27 38.02 37.28
N SER A 36 20.70 38.31 36.04
CA SER A 36 19.78 38.81 35.04
C SER A 36 18.88 37.67 34.55
N GLN A 37 17.59 37.87 34.77
CA GLN A 37 16.55 36.96 34.31
C GLN A 37 16.56 36.92 32.78
N ALA A 38 16.65 35.71 32.22
CA ALA A 38 16.47 35.50 30.79
C ALA A 38 14.97 35.37 30.48
N GLU A 39 14.59 35.77 29.27
CA GLU A 39 13.20 35.78 28.79
C GLU A 39 13.09 34.78 27.64
N LEU A 40 12.30 33.73 27.85
CA LEU A 40 12.04 32.72 26.84
C LEU A 40 10.64 32.90 26.27
N GLU A 41 10.53 32.84 24.94
CA GLU A 41 9.26 32.74 24.23
C GLU A 41 9.14 31.34 23.64
N ALA A 42 8.01 30.68 23.89
CA ALA A 42 7.68 29.39 23.30
C ALA A 42 6.65 29.57 22.19
N LYS A 43 6.96 29.09 20.98
CA LYS A 43 6.00 28.96 19.88
C LYS A 43 5.75 27.49 19.63
N ILE A 44 4.49 27.06 19.76
CA ILE A 44 4.08 25.66 19.70
C ILE A 44 3.24 25.44 18.46
N GLU A 45 3.58 24.42 17.69
CA GLU A 45 2.81 23.87 16.59
C GLU A 45 2.26 22.51 17.05
N PRO A 46 1.00 22.44 17.51
CA PRO A 46 0.41 21.23 18.05
C PRO A 46 -0.17 20.35 16.94
N ASN A 47 -0.07 19.03 17.10
CA ASN A 47 -0.95 18.09 16.42
C ASN A 47 -2.23 17.90 17.25
N SER A 48 -3.36 17.92 16.57
CA SER A 48 -4.68 18.02 17.20
C SER A 48 -5.29 16.68 17.59
N VAL A 49 -4.79 15.56 17.04
CA VAL A 49 -5.40 14.24 17.20
C VAL A 49 -4.37 13.14 17.46
N ILE A 50 -4.70 12.26 18.41
CA ILE A 50 -4.03 10.98 18.64
C ILE A 50 -5.01 9.84 18.33
N MET A 51 -4.62 8.97 17.40
CA MET A 51 -5.27 7.69 17.16
C MET A 51 -4.63 6.61 18.04
N PRO A 52 -5.34 6.00 19.00
CA PRO A 52 -4.78 4.94 19.83
C PRO A 52 -4.16 3.78 19.04
N ALA A 53 -4.75 3.41 17.90
CA ALA A 53 -4.21 2.36 17.03
C ALA A 53 -2.77 2.65 16.54
N ALA A 54 -2.41 3.92 16.39
CA ALA A 54 -1.10 4.38 15.91
C ALA A 54 -0.18 4.90 17.03
N TYR A 55 -0.49 4.61 18.31
CA TYR A 55 0.25 5.16 19.47
C TYR A 55 1.77 4.92 19.42
N LYS A 56 2.20 3.80 18.84
CA LYS A 56 3.63 3.47 18.64
C LYS A 56 4.33 4.40 17.68
N VAL A 57 3.63 4.85 16.64
CA VAL A 57 4.16 5.80 15.65
C VAL A 57 4.38 7.14 16.33
N TYR A 58 3.38 7.65 17.07
CA TYR A 58 3.51 8.91 17.81
C TYR A 58 4.66 8.88 18.84
N GLY A 59 4.93 7.72 19.43
CA GLY A 59 6.03 7.54 20.39
C GLY A 59 7.42 7.36 19.79
N ASN A 60 7.55 7.33 18.45
CA ASN A 60 8.78 7.03 17.74
C ASN A 60 9.16 8.15 16.76
N GLY A 61 10.20 8.91 17.10
CA GLY A 61 10.69 10.01 16.26
C GLY A 61 11.32 9.61 14.93
N ASP A 62 11.62 8.33 14.75
CA ASP A 62 12.16 7.78 13.49
C ASP A 62 11.04 7.16 12.61
N ALA A 63 9.83 6.98 13.16
CA ALA A 63 8.73 6.38 12.41
C ALA A 63 8.18 7.36 11.38
N LEU A 64 7.98 6.88 10.14
CA LEU A 64 7.44 7.64 9.01
C LEU A 64 8.11 9.02 8.90
N GLU A 65 9.46 9.01 8.92
CA GLU A 65 10.32 10.20 8.78
C GLU A 65 10.10 11.26 9.88
N GLY A 66 9.58 10.86 11.05
CA GLY A 66 9.31 11.77 12.16
C GLY A 66 8.12 12.69 11.93
N LYS A 67 7.25 12.37 10.95
CA LYS A 67 6.04 13.11 10.61
C LYS A 67 5.09 13.25 11.81
N TYR A 68 4.97 12.21 12.63
CA TYR A 68 3.95 12.09 13.67
C TYR A 68 4.47 12.42 15.08
N GLY A 69 4.70 13.71 15.35
CA GLY A 69 4.89 14.21 16.72
C GLY A 69 3.57 14.56 17.41
N LEU A 70 3.58 14.87 18.70
CA LEU A 70 2.46 15.54 19.38
C LEU A 70 2.51 17.05 19.21
N PHE A 71 3.71 17.62 19.23
CA PHE A 71 3.94 19.02 18.93
C PHE A 71 5.41 19.27 18.57
N LYS A 72 5.64 20.36 17.85
CA LYS A 72 6.95 21.00 17.69
C LYS A 72 6.94 22.32 18.44
N MET A 73 8.00 22.62 19.18
CA MET A 73 8.13 23.87 19.92
C MET A 73 9.45 24.55 19.58
N LEU A 74 9.37 25.79 19.11
CA LEU A 74 10.50 26.68 18.98
C LEU A 74 10.62 27.52 20.26
N LEU A 75 11.66 27.28 21.05
CA LEU A 75 11.94 28.02 22.27
C LEU A 75 13.06 29.03 22.00
N THR A 76 12.74 30.32 22.08
CA THR A 76 13.66 31.40 21.72
C THR A 76 13.98 32.27 22.92
N ASN A 77 15.26 32.57 23.13
CA ASN A 77 15.66 33.54 24.15
C ASN A 77 15.64 34.95 23.56
N ASN A 78 14.58 35.70 23.84
CA ASN A 78 14.43 37.10 23.41
C ASN A 78 15.04 38.10 24.42
N GLY A 79 15.50 37.61 25.56
CA GLY A 79 16.14 38.42 26.59
C GLY A 79 17.57 38.84 26.23
N LYS A 80 18.17 39.64 27.11
CA LYS A 80 19.56 40.12 26.97
C LYS A 80 20.61 39.22 27.63
N SER A 81 20.16 38.15 28.29
CA SER A 81 20.99 37.29 29.14
C SER A 81 20.82 35.83 28.72
N ALA A 82 21.87 35.02 28.88
CA ALA A 82 21.77 33.60 28.55
C ALA A 82 20.83 32.87 29.53
N ALA A 83 19.89 32.08 29.02
CA ALA A 83 19.07 31.18 29.83
C ALA A 83 19.89 29.93 30.17
N ARG A 84 19.90 29.51 31.44
CA ARG A 84 20.78 28.43 31.94
C ARG A 84 19.99 27.26 32.51
N ASN A 85 20.46 26.05 32.23
CA ASN A 85 19.88 24.78 32.68
C ASN A 85 18.38 24.69 32.40
N VAL A 86 17.99 25.07 31.18
CA VAL A 86 16.59 25.06 30.76
C VAL A 86 16.14 23.61 30.59
N LYS A 87 15.04 23.26 31.23
CA LYS A 87 14.37 21.96 31.15
C LYS A 87 12.99 22.17 30.54
N VAL A 88 12.67 21.36 29.54
CA VAL A 88 11.32 21.24 28.99
C VAL A 88 10.80 19.84 29.34
N SER A 89 9.66 19.79 30.01
CA SER A 89 8.87 18.57 30.26
C SER A 89 7.46 18.73 29.74
N PHE A 90 6.75 17.63 29.60
CA PHE A 90 5.33 17.65 29.26
C PHE A 90 4.58 16.55 30.01
N GLU A 91 3.27 16.72 30.12
CA GLU A 91 2.35 15.70 30.61
C GLU A 91 1.03 15.73 29.84
N ILE A 92 0.32 14.61 29.91
CA ILE A 92 -1.09 14.49 29.52
C ILE A 92 -1.78 13.80 30.71
N PRO A 93 -2.46 14.54 31.60
CA PRO A 93 -3.07 13.96 32.79
C PRO A 93 -3.90 12.71 32.47
N GLY A 94 -3.69 11.65 33.24
CA GLY A 94 -4.34 10.35 33.03
C GLY A 94 -3.65 9.42 32.01
N TYR A 95 -2.81 9.93 31.10
CA TYR A 95 -2.15 9.14 30.06
C TYR A 95 -0.63 9.13 30.20
N ILE A 96 -0.02 10.30 30.37
CA ILE A 96 1.43 10.51 30.46
C ILE A 96 1.71 11.38 31.67
N THR A 97 2.39 10.82 32.67
CA THR A 97 2.94 11.60 33.79
C THR A 97 4.08 12.48 33.29
N GLU A 98 4.37 13.56 34.01
CA GLU A 98 5.42 14.51 33.64
C GLU A 98 6.71 13.80 33.18
N THR A 99 7.09 14.07 31.94
CA THR A 99 8.20 13.44 31.23
C THR A 99 9.12 14.50 30.65
N ASP A 100 10.43 14.35 30.88
CA ASP A 100 11.45 15.25 30.35
C ASP A 100 11.59 15.08 28.83
N LEU A 101 11.46 16.17 28.08
CA LEU A 101 11.69 16.19 26.63
C LEU A 101 13.11 16.61 26.29
N LYS A 102 13.60 17.68 26.92
CA LYS A 102 14.92 18.24 26.61
C LYS A 102 15.50 18.98 27.81
N LYS A 103 16.81 18.82 28.01
CA LYS A 103 17.62 19.62 28.93
C LYS A 103 18.68 20.35 28.13
N VAL A 104 18.72 21.67 28.26
CA VAL A 104 19.63 22.54 27.52
C VAL A 104 20.46 23.35 28.51
N PRO A 105 21.78 23.11 28.59
CA PRO A 105 22.65 23.81 29.54
C PRO A 105 22.64 25.33 29.38
N VAL A 106 22.56 25.82 28.15
CA VAL A 106 22.54 27.25 27.85
C VAL A 106 21.80 27.55 26.54
N ILE A 107 20.99 28.62 26.55
CA ILE A 107 20.40 29.23 25.34
C ILE A 107 20.83 30.71 25.33
N LEU A 108 21.63 31.09 24.34
CA LEU A 108 22.17 32.46 24.23
C LEU A 108 21.08 33.45 23.79
N PRO A 109 21.23 34.76 24.07
CA PRO A 109 20.36 35.80 23.53
C PRO A 109 20.20 35.70 22.01
N GLY A 110 18.96 35.75 21.51
CA GLY A 110 18.61 35.60 20.10
C GLY A 110 18.69 34.16 19.57
N GLN A 111 19.13 33.18 20.37
CA GLN A 111 19.18 31.78 19.97
C GLN A 111 17.81 31.13 20.14
N SER A 112 17.42 30.32 19.15
CA SER A 112 16.28 29.42 19.23
C SER A 112 16.74 27.97 19.31
N ILE A 113 15.99 27.15 20.03
CA ILE A 113 16.12 25.69 20.02
C ILE A 113 14.80 25.06 19.59
N LEU A 114 14.89 23.97 18.84
CA LEU A 114 13.74 23.12 18.51
C LEU A 114 13.58 22.01 19.55
N VAL A 115 12.35 21.81 20.01
CA VAL A 115 11.93 20.72 20.89
C VAL A 115 10.77 19.99 20.21
N ASN A 116 10.98 18.72 19.86
CA ASN A 116 9.94 17.85 19.30
C ASN A 116 9.45 16.91 20.40
N CYS A 117 8.14 16.71 20.49
CA CYS A 117 7.54 15.78 21.43
C CYS A 117 7.00 14.55 20.70
N PHE A 118 7.50 13.37 21.07
CA PHE A 118 7.00 12.08 20.61
C PHE A 118 6.42 11.32 21.82
N PRO A 119 5.09 11.39 22.05
CA PRO A 119 4.49 10.91 23.29
C PRO A 119 4.52 9.38 23.39
N LYS A 120 5.04 8.86 24.51
CA LYS A 120 5.08 7.43 24.81
C LYS A 120 3.89 7.02 25.66
N PHE A 121 2.79 6.68 25.01
CA PHE A 121 1.61 6.12 25.69
C PHE A 121 1.86 4.69 26.14
N LYS A 122 1.18 4.29 27.23
CA LYS A 122 1.10 2.88 27.64
C LYS A 122 0.24 2.10 26.65
N GLU A 123 0.47 0.79 26.59
CA GLU A 123 -0.23 -0.12 25.68
C GLU A 123 -1.76 -0.14 25.89
N ASP A 124 -2.24 0.15 27.10
CA ASP A 124 -3.66 0.17 27.44
C ASP A 124 -4.44 1.33 26.78
N ILE A 125 -3.77 2.28 26.13
CA ILE A 125 -4.45 3.31 25.33
C ILE A 125 -5.33 2.69 24.23
N VAL A 126 -4.97 1.51 23.72
CA VAL A 126 -5.71 0.79 22.67
C VAL A 126 -7.01 0.18 23.20
N ASP A 127 -7.23 0.16 24.52
CA ASP A 127 -8.50 -0.27 25.11
C ASP A 127 -9.59 0.82 25.00
N LYS A 128 -9.20 2.08 24.74
CA LYS A 128 -10.11 3.23 24.61
C LYS A 128 -11.07 3.05 23.43
N ARG A 129 -12.38 3.16 23.70
CA ARG A 129 -13.45 2.97 22.68
C ARG A 129 -14.12 4.25 22.21
N THR A 130 -14.01 5.31 22.99
CA THR A 130 -14.68 6.58 22.71
C THR A 130 -13.67 7.71 22.71
N SER A 131 -13.90 8.71 21.86
CA SER A 131 -13.08 9.91 21.82
C SER A 131 -13.20 10.71 23.11
N SER A 132 -12.12 11.39 23.51
CA SER A 132 -12.12 12.39 24.56
C SER A 132 -11.18 13.54 24.20
N ARG A 133 -11.44 14.71 24.79
CA ARG A 133 -10.59 15.88 24.66
C ARG A 133 -9.76 16.00 25.92
N GLU A 134 -8.46 15.83 25.78
CA GLU A 134 -7.47 15.93 26.85
C GLU A 134 -6.69 17.25 26.74
N THR A 135 -5.92 17.56 27.76
CA THR A 135 -5.02 18.72 27.78
C THR A 135 -3.58 18.26 27.84
N VAL A 136 -2.74 18.79 26.95
CA VAL A 136 -1.28 18.67 27.02
C VAL A 136 -0.77 19.86 27.81
N ASN A 137 0.02 19.62 28.86
CA ASN A 137 0.74 20.67 29.59
C ASN A 137 2.23 20.56 29.25
N ILE A 138 2.86 21.67 28.90
CA ILE A 138 4.30 21.79 28.66
C ILE A 138 4.87 22.68 29.74
N ASN A 139 5.79 22.17 30.55
CA ASN A 139 6.46 22.90 31.60
C ASN A 139 7.88 23.28 31.14
N ILE A 140 8.21 24.56 31.24
CA ILE A 140 9.53 25.10 30.91
C ILE A 140 10.09 25.75 32.18
N SER A 141 11.20 25.22 32.68
CA SER A 141 11.86 25.68 33.90
C SER A 141 13.37 25.84 33.69
N GLY A 142 14.03 26.63 34.53
CA GLY A 142 15.47 26.85 34.43
C GLY A 142 16.03 27.69 35.58
N LEU A 143 17.36 27.83 35.64
CA LEU A 143 18.04 28.47 36.77
C LEU A 143 17.72 29.97 36.91
N ASN A 144 17.60 30.66 35.77
CA ASN A 144 17.46 32.11 35.71
C ASN A 144 16.35 32.55 34.73
N ILE A 145 15.31 31.75 34.57
CA ILE A 145 14.10 32.11 33.80
C ILE A 145 12.90 32.13 34.74
N LYS A 146 11.79 32.74 34.31
CA LYS A 146 10.51 32.52 34.96
C LYS A 146 9.99 31.15 34.51
N ASP A 147 9.61 30.29 35.45
CA ASP A 147 8.90 29.06 35.10
C ASP A 147 7.60 29.41 34.38
N GLN A 148 7.33 28.69 33.29
CA GLN A 148 6.13 28.89 32.48
C GLN A 148 5.52 27.54 32.11
N THR A 149 4.19 27.51 32.07
CA THR A 149 3.42 26.36 31.61
C THR A 149 2.57 26.80 30.43
N GLU A 150 2.75 26.12 29.32
CA GLU A 150 1.90 26.28 28.14
C GLU A 150 0.97 25.07 28.05
N SER A 151 -0.27 25.28 27.60
CA SER A 151 -1.23 24.18 27.47
C SER A 151 -2.02 24.29 26.18
N PHE A 152 -2.31 23.15 25.56
CA PHE A 152 -3.19 23.07 24.41
C PHE A 152 -4.04 21.79 24.47
N PRO A 153 -5.25 21.80 23.88
CA PRO A 153 -6.09 20.62 23.84
C PRO A 153 -5.61 19.62 22.79
N VAL A 154 -5.76 18.32 23.07
CA VAL A 154 -5.58 17.24 22.10
C VAL A 154 -6.79 16.31 22.14
N GLU A 155 -7.25 15.86 20.98
CA GLU A 155 -8.29 14.84 20.91
C GLU A 155 -7.65 13.46 20.87
N ILE A 156 -7.98 12.61 21.85
CA ILE A 156 -7.61 11.19 21.81
C ILE A 156 -8.84 10.42 21.35
N LYS A 157 -8.76 9.80 20.17
CA LYS A 157 -9.89 9.11 19.55
C LYS A 157 -10.21 7.77 20.21
N GLY A 158 -11.29 7.14 19.79
CA GLY A 158 -11.49 5.70 20.01
C GLY A 158 -10.49 4.89 19.16
N ARG A 159 -10.11 3.70 19.61
CA ARG A 159 -9.14 2.84 18.90
C ARG A 159 -9.54 2.46 17.47
N ASN A 160 -10.84 2.47 17.18
CA ASN A 160 -11.40 2.13 15.88
C ASN A 160 -11.45 3.34 14.95
N GLU A 161 -11.24 4.55 15.46
CA GLU A 161 -11.33 5.76 14.64
C GLU A 161 -10.03 5.96 13.85
N PHE A 162 -10.17 6.01 12.54
CA PHE A 162 -9.11 6.36 11.61
C PHE A 162 -9.31 7.77 11.11
N VAL A 163 -8.24 8.56 11.12
CA VAL A 163 -8.23 9.95 10.64
C VAL A 163 -7.38 10.00 9.38
N TYR A 164 -8.02 10.14 8.22
CA TYR A 164 -7.37 10.10 6.91
C TYR A 164 -6.40 11.27 6.68
N THR A 165 -6.66 12.43 7.28
CA THR A 165 -5.76 13.58 7.23
C THR A 165 -5.90 14.44 8.48
N GLN A 166 -4.79 15.03 8.91
CA GLN A 166 -4.78 16.03 9.99
C GLN A 166 -4.70 17.47 9.44
N ILE A 167 -4.64 17.62 8.12
CA ILE A 167 -4.64 18.90 7.45
C ILE A 167 -6.06 19.50 7.60
N PRO A 168 -6.19 20.75 8.07
CA PRO A 168 -7.47 21.45 8.12
C PRO A 168 -8.16 21.42 6.75
N THR A 169 -9.47 21.20 6.70
CA THR A 169 -10.19 20.99 5.43
C THR A 169 -10.03 22.15 4.44
N ASP A 170 -9.90 23.38 4.94
CA ASP A 170 -9.66 24.60 4.16
C ASP A 170 -8.20 24.77 3.70
N GLU A 171 -7.28 23.95 4.22
CA GLU A 171 -5.86 23.89 3.83
C GLU A 171 -5.55 22.70 2.90
N ILE A 172 -6.51 21.83 2.60
CA ILE A 172 -6.34 20.72 1.65
C ILE A 172 -6.34 21.30 0.22
N LEU A 173 -5.19 21.20 -0.45
CA LEU A 173 -4.93 21.72 -1.80
C LEU A 173 -4.87 20.61 -2.86
N SER A 174 -4.64 19.35 -2.46
CA SER A 174 -4.57 18.21 -3.38
C SER A 174 -5.41 17.01 -2.92
N PRO A 175 -5.78 16.10 -3.84
CA PRO A 175 -6.42 14.85 -3.45
C PRO A 175 -5.53 13.94 -2.59
N ALA A 176 -4.20 13.99 -2.73
CA ALA A 176 -3.27 13.21 -1.92
C ALA A 176 -3.36 13.60 -0.43
N GLU A 177 -3.47 14.90 -0.17
CA GLU A 177 -3.57 15.47 1.18
C GLU A 177 -4.84 15.05 1.93
N MET A 178 -5.88 14.60 1.23
CA MET A 178 -7.10 14.05 1.85
C MET A 178 -6.86 12.73 2.59
N ILE A 179 -5.85 11.99 2.16
CA ILE A 179 -5.48 10.67 2.67
C ILE A 179 -4.01 10.64 3.08
N ASP A 180 -3.51 11.78 3.57
CA ASP A 180 -2.14 12.01 4.04
C ASP A 180 -1.67 11.01 5.13
N ASN A 181 -2.61 10.38 5.83
CA ASN A 181 -2.34 9.34 6.82
C ASN A 181 -2.47 7.92 6.29
N ALA A 182 -2.53 7.70 4.97
CA ALA A 182 -2.73 6.36 4.38
C ALA A 182 -1.76 5.30 4.94
N GLU A 183 -0.49 5.64 5.20
CA GLU A 183 0.48 4.70 5.80
C GLU A 183 0.07 4.22 7.20
N LEU A 184 -0.67 5.03 7.98
CA LEU A 184 -1.16 4.64 9.30
C LEU A 184 -2.25 3.55 9.22
N ILE A 185 -2.80 3.24 8.05
CA ILE A 185 -3.70 2.08 7.85
C ILE A 185 -2.99 0.79 8.27
N SER A 186 -1.67 0.70 8.07
CA SER A 186 -0.86 -0.45 8.50
C SER A 186 -0.92 -0.69 10.02
N CYS A 187 -1.21 0.33 10.84
CA CYS A 187 -1.38 0.17 12.28
C CYS A 187 -2.66 -0.61 12.66
N PHE A 188 -3.62 -0.70 11.74
CA PHE A 188 -4.85 -1.49 11.87
C PHE A 188 -4.70 -2.92 11.31
N VAL A 189 -3.67 -3.16 10.50
CA VAL A 189 -3.34 -4.49 9.97
C VAL A 189 -2.68 -5.29 11.08
N THR A 190 -3.41 -6.25 11.65
CA THR A 190 -3.07 -6.92 12.91
C THR A 190 -2.75 -8.41 12.72
N PRO A 191 -1.64 -8.76 12.03
CA PRO A 191 -1.30 -10.16 11.76
C PRO A 191 -0.91 -10.95 13.01
N GLU A 192 -0.50 -10.25 14.07
CA GLU A 192 -0.09 -10.84 15.34
C GLU A 192 -1.25 -11.06 16.32
N ASP A 193 -2.45 -10.58 15.98
CA ASP A 193 -3.66 -10.76 16.76
C ASP A 193 -4.00 -12.27 16.91
N PRO A 194 -4.09 -12.82 18.14
CA PRO A 194 -4.41 -14.24 18.36
C PRO A 194 -5.68 -14.74 17.66
N ILE A 195 -6.69 -13.88 17.49
CA ILE A 195 -7.94 -14.20 16.78
C ILE A 195 -7.70 -14.32 15.28
N ILE A 196 -6.88 -13.43 14.71
CA ILE A 196 -6.52 -13.47 13.29
C ILE A 196 -5.62 -14.64 12.99
N LYS A 197 -4.61 -14.92 13.82
CA LYS A 197 -3.79 -16.13 13.69
C LYS A 197 -4.65 -17.39 13.66
N TYR A 198 -5.63 -17.46 14.56
CA TYR A 198 -6.52 -18.59 14.65
C TYR A 198 -7.45 -18.70 13.43
N PHE A 199 -8.00 -17.58 12.95
CA PHE A 199 -8.79 -17.55 11.73
C PHE A 199 -7.98 -18.00 10.50
N THR A 200 -6.75 -17.51 10.34
CA THR A 200 -5.82 -17.96 9.30
C THR A 200 -5.58 -19.46 9.35
N GLN A 201 -5.35 -20.02 10.54
CA GLN A 201 -5.20 -21.46 10.74
C GLN A 201 -6.44 -22.23 10.28
N GLN A 202 -7.65 -21.77 10.63
CA GLN A 202 -8.89 -22.43 10.21
C GLN A 202 -9.08 -22.43 8.69
N ILE A 203 -8.65 -21.38 7.98
CA ILE A 203 -8.66 -21.32 6.52
C ILE A 203 -7.71 -22.37 5.93
N GLN A 204 -6.47 -22.41 6.42
CA GLN A 204 -5.45 -23.35 5.95
C GLN A 204 -5.90 -24.81 6.15
N GLU A 205 -6.41 -25.14 7.33
CA GLU A 205 -6.81 -26.51 7.68
C GLU A 205 -8.06 -26.97 6.91
N LYS A 206 -9.10 -26.12 6.82
CA LYS A 206 -10.42 -26.57 6.37
C LYS A 206 -10.72 -26.28 4.91
N LEU A 207 -10.16 -25.20 4.34
CA LEU A 207 -10.41 -24.82 2.94
C LEU A 207 -9.29 -25.28 2.02
N LEU A 208 -8.03 -25.22 2.48
CA LEU A 208 -6.86 -25.50 1.64
C LEU A 208 -6.32 -26.95 1.75
N ARG A 209 -6.86 -27.77 2.68
CA ARG A 209 -6.69 -29.23 2.80
C ARG A 209 -5.23 -29.74 2.75
N GLY A 210 -4.31 -29.26 3.59
CA GLY A 210 -3.04 -29.98 3.83
C GLY A 210 -1.95 -29.26 4.66
N GLU A 211 -1.29 -30.05 5.52
CA GLU A 211 -0.35 -29.74 6.63
C GLU A 211 1.04 -29.16 6.27
N ALA A 212 1.19 -28.45 5.15
CA ALA A 212 2.39 -27.64 4.89
C ALA A 212 2.09 -26.18 5.24
N ALA A 213 2.16 -25.82 6.52
CA ALA A 213 1.67 -24.58 7.13
C ALA A 213 2.35 -23.27 6.68
N SER A 214 3.09 -23.26 5.57
CA SER A 214 3.66 -22.07 4.96
C SER A 214 3.14 -21.93 3.54
N VAL A 215 2.63 -20.74 3.18
CA VAL A 215 2.46 -20.38 1.78
C VAL A 215 3.85 -20.49 1.15
N ASN A 216 4.07 -21.51 0.31
CA ASN A 216 5.27 -21.54 -0.52
C ASN A 216 5.26 -20.23 -1.33
N ARG A 217 6.40 -19.53 -1.40
CA ARG A 217 6.54 -18.24 -2.10
C ARG A 217 6.52 -18.39 -3.63
N GLU A 218 5.66 -19.27 -4.10
CA GLU A 218 5.30 -19.48 -5.49
C GLU A 218 3.97 -18.77 -5.76
N ASP A 219 3.92 -18.03 -6.85
CA ASP A 219 2.78 -17.20 -7.26
C ASP A 219 1.45 -17.97 -7.25
N LYS A 220 1.46 -19.21 -7.72
CA LYS A 220 0.27 -20.08 -7.76
C LYS A 220 -0.27 -20.41 -6.36
N GLU A 221 0.61 -20.68 -5.40
CA GLU A 221 0.22 -21.02 -4.03
C GLU A 221 -0.26 -19.79 -3.27
N ALA A 222 0.36 -18.63 -3.50
CA ALA A 222 -0.07 -17.36 -2.94
C ALA A 222 -1.45 -16.92 -3.48
N VAL A 223 -1.71 -17.09 -4.78
CA VAL A 223 -3.03 -16.85 -5.38
C VAL A 223 -4.07 -17.86 -4.89
N ARG A 224 -3.69 -19.14 -4.71
CA ARG A 224 -4.58 -20.13 -4.09
C ARG A 224 -4.96 -19.71 -2.67
N PHE A 225 -4.01 -19.20 -1.90
CA PHE A 225 -4.29 -18.71 -0.56
C PHE A 225 -5.20 -17.48 -0.57
N LEU A 226 -4.95 -16.50 -1.45
CA LEU A 226 -5.79 -15.30 -1.60
C LEU A 226 -7.25 -15.66 -1.97
N THR A 227 -7.43 -16.58 -2.92
CA THR A 227 -8.76 -17.06 -3.33
C THR A 227 -9.43 -17.93 -2.26
N GLY A 228 -8.66 -18.73 -1.51
CA GLY A 228 -9.16 -19.47 -0.35
C GLY A 228 -9.60 -18.57 0.81
N LEU A 229 -8.89 -17.46 1.05
CA LEU A 229 -9.31 -16.43 1.99
C LEU A 229 -10.61 -15.76 1.54
N TYR A 230 -10.75 -15.49 0.24
CA TYR A 230 -12.02 -15.02 -0.31
C TYR A 230 -13.16 -16.01 -0.07
N ASP A 231 -12.95 -17.28 -0.40
CA ASP A 231 -13.92 -18.34 -0.15
C ASP A 231 -14.28 -18.43 1.33
N ALA A 232 -13.34 -18.21 2.26
CA ALA A 232 -13.62 -18.17 3.69
C ALA A 232 -14.63 -17.06 4.04
N THR A 233 -14.38 -15.84 3.56
CA THR A 233 -15.30 -14.71 3.79
C THR A 233 -16.66 -14.90 3.10
N TYR A 234 -16.65 -15.52 1.91
CA TYR A 234 -17.86 -15.85 1.16
C TYR A 234 -18.71 -16.91 1.90
N LEU A 235 -18.09 -18.02 2.30
CA LEU A 235 -18.75 -19.15 2.97
C LEU A 235 -19.14 -18.80 4.41
N SER A 236 -18.49 -17.83 5.05
CA SER A 236 -18.91 -17.32 6.36
C SER A 236 -20.18 -16.47 6.30
N HIS A 237 -20.71 -16.22 5.10
CA HIS A 237 -21.80 -15.26 4.84
C HIS A 237 -21.45 -13.86 5.35
N MET A 238 -20.17 -13.47 5.21
CA MET A 238 -19.77 -12.10 5.49
C MET A 238 -20.41 -11.16 4.48
N VAL A 239 -20.87 -10.00 4.95
CA VAL A 239 -21.55 -9.00 4.11
C VAL A 239 -20.79 -7.69 4.06
N TYR A 240 -20.70 -7.14 2.85
CA TYR A 240 -20.29 -5.76 2.65
C TYR A 240 -21.41 -4.82 3.14
N SER A 241 -21.12 -3.96 4.10
CA SER A 241 -22.09 -3.02 4.69
C SER A 241 -21.81 -1.59 4.24
N GLY A 242 -21.75 -1.36 2.92
CA GLY A 242 -21.34 -0.10 2.32
C GLY A 242 -22.30 1.06 2.59
N THR A 243 -22.14 1.75 3.72
CA THR A 243 -22.82 3.03 4.01
C THR A 243 -21.85 4.21 4.11
N SER A 244 -20.53 3.97 4.07
CA SER A 244 -19.48 5.00 4.10
C SER A 244 -18.21 4.45 3.43
N GLY A 245 -17.71 5.13 2.40
CA GLY A 245 -16.51 4.74 1.64
C GLY A 245 -15.24 5.48 2.10
N VAL A 246 -14.11 5.21 1.44
CA VAL A 246 -12.88 6.02 1.54
C VAL A 246 -13.18 7.42 0.95
N PRO A 247 -12.58 8.52 1.45
CA PRO A 247 -12.82 9.85 0.90
C PRO A 247 -12.63 9.89 -0.64
N SER A 248 -13.61 10.44 -1.36
CA SER A 248 -13.62 10.39 -2.84
C SER A 248 -13.44 11.74 -3.53
N ALA A 249 -13.63 12.86 -2.82
CA ALA A 249 -13.54 14.21 -3.39
C ALA A 249 -13.17 15.28 -2.36
N VAL A 250 -12.37 16.26 -2.79
CA VAL A 250 -11.96 17.43 -1.98
C VAL A 250 -13.20 18.18 -1.48
N GLY A 251 -13.24 18.48 -0.18
CA GLY A 251 -14.38 19.14 0.49
C GLY A 251 -15.32 18.18 1.24
N ASP A 252 -15.09 16.87 1.20
CA ASP A 252 -15.82 15.90 2.03
C ASP A 252 -15.28 15.84 3.47
N ALA A 253 -15.56 16.89 4.24
CA ALA A 253 -15.17 16.98 5.65
C ALA A 253 -15.78 15.85 6.52
N GLN A 254 -16.86 15.20 6.05
CA GLN A 254 -17.57 14.16 6.79
C GLN A 254 -16.87 12.80 6.72
N SER A 255 -15.97 12.57 5.73
CA SER A 255 -15.23 11.31 5.57
C SER A 255 -13.78 11.35 6.08
N VAL A 256 -13.29 12.50 6.55
CA VAL A 256 -11.93 12.65 7.11
C VAL A 256 -11.68 11.73 8.30
N VAL A 257 -12.73 11.42 9.06
CA VAL A 257 -12.70 10.44 10.15
C VAL A 257 -13.66 9.31 9.84
N GLN A 258 -13.19 8.07 9.95
CA GLN A 258 -14.00 6.88 9.74
C GLN A 258 -13.79 5.90 10.89
N SER A 259 -14.88 5.34 11.41
CA SER A 259 -14.81 4.23 12.36
C SER A 259 -14.57 2.93 11.61
N LEU A 260 -13.38 2.34 11.79
CA LEU A 260 -12.93 1.10 11.19
C LEU A 260 -12.99 -0.02 12.23
N ARG A 261 -13.81 -1.04 11.95
CA ARG A 261 -13.76 -2.32 12.67
C ARG A 261 -12.40 -2.96 12.47
N LEU A 262 -11.81 -3.44 13.55
CA LEU A 262 -10.57 -4.21 13.49
C LEU A 262 -10.82 -5.55 12.80
N PRO A 263 -9.79 -6.18 12.20
CA PRO A 263 -9.91 -7.49 11.58
C PRO A 263 -10.67 -8.53 12.41
N ARG A 264 -10.39 -8.63 13.72
CA ARG A 264 -11.11 -9.53 14.64
C ARG A 264 -12.61 -9.22 14.74
N GLU A 265 -13.00 -7.95 14.64
CA GLU A 265 -14.38 -7.49 14.69
C GLU A 265 -15.07 -7.72 13.34
N VAL A 266 -14.37 -7.54 12.22
CA VAL A 266 -14.87 -7.87 10.87
C VAL A 266 -15.17 -9.37 10.75
N VAL A 267 -14.22 -10.22 11.15
CA VAL A 267 -14.39 -11.69 11.13
C VAL A 267 -15.56 -12.11 12.01
N THR A 268 -15.55 -11.70 13.28
CA THR A 268 -16.54 -12.18 14.26
C THR A 268 -17.91 -11.50 14.15
N GLY A 269 -17.96 -10.35 13.48
CA GLY A 269 -19.19 -9.63 13.12
C GLY A 269 -19.76 -10.05 11.76
N LYS A 270 -18.99 -10.77 10.93
CA LYS A 270 -19.36 -11.15 9.55
C LYS A 270 -19.78 -9.94 8.70
N THR A 271 -19.14 -8.78 8.90
CA THR A 271 -19.43 -7.58 8.10
C THR A 271 -18.24 -6.64 8.03
N GLY A 272 -18.07 -5.98 6.88
CA GLY A 272 -16.97 -5.04 6.65
C GLY A 272 -17.28 -3.99 5.58
N LEU A 273 -16.61 -2.83 5.68
CA LEU A 273 -16.44 -1.86 4.59
C LEU A 273 -15.28 -2.27 3.66
N CYS A 274 -15.09 -1.57 2.53
CA CYS A 274 -14.06 -1.92 1.54
C CYS A 274 -12.65 -1.87 2.17
N ILE A 275 -12.38 -0.82 2.94
CA ILE A 275 -11.13 -0.66 3.70
C ILE A 275 -11.01 -1.66 4.85
N GLU A 276 -12.09 -1.98 5.57
CA GLU A 276 -12.07 -2.96 6.67
C GLU A 276 -11.78 -4.38 6.17
N LEU A 277 -12.38 -4.76 5.03
CA LEU A 277 -12.08 -6.00 4.33
C LEU A 277 -10.64 -6.01 3.83
N SER A 278 -10.15 -4.89 3.30
CA SER A 278 -8.75 -4.77 2.87
C SER A 278 -7.77 -4.98 4.02
N ILE A 279 -8.03 -4.37 5.18
CA ILE A 279 -7.22 -4.53 6.41
C ILE A 279 -7.30 -5.96 6.92
N LEU A 280 -8.48 -6.60 6.92
CA LEU A 280 -8.63 -8.02 7.27
C LEU A 280 -7.77 -8.90 6.36
N TYR A 281 -7.87 -8.72 5.05
CA TYR A 281 -7.12 -9.52 4.09
C TYR A 281 -5.62 -9.32 4.27
N ALA A 282 -5.17 -8.06 4.39
CA ALA A 282 -3.77 -7.76 4.67
C ALA A 282 -3.27 -8.44 5.95
N SER A 283 -4.09 -8.47 7.01
CA SER A 283 -3.72 -9.11 8.29
C SER A 283 -3.55 -10.62 8.14
N VAL A 284 -4.45 -11.28 7.42
CA VAL A 284 -4.39 -12.73 7.19
C VAL A 284 -3.24 -13.08 6.23
N LEU A 285 -3.05 -12.32 5.15
CA LEU A 285 -1.97 -12.52 4.18
C LEU A 285 -0.59 -12.34 4.83
N MET A 286 -0.40 -11.30 5.65
CA MET A 286 0.84 -11.09 6.37
C MET A 286 1.09 -12.18 7.41
N ASN A 287 0.04 -12.63 8.13
CA ASN A 287 0.14 -13.75 9.05
C ASN A 287 0.53 -15.06 8.33
N ALA A 288 0.06 -15.26 7.10
CA ALA A 288 0.42 -16.39 6.23
C ALA A 288 1.82 -16.27 5.59
N GLY A 289 2.54 -15.17 5.84
CA GLY A 289 3.93 -14.96 5.38
C GLY A 289 4.09 -14.25 4.03
N LEU A 290 2.98 -13.75 3.46
CA LEU A 290 2.98 -12.92 2.24
C LEU A 290 3.26 -11.44 2.56
N ASP A 291 3.51 -10.65 1.52
CA ASP A 291 3.75 -9.21 1.62
C ASP A 291 2.50 -8.46 1.10
N PRO A 292 1.53 -8.15 1.97
CA PRO A 292 0.24 -7.61 1.53
C PRO A 292 0.35 -6.15 1.11
N ILE A 293 -0.55 -5.81 0.19
CA ILE A 293 -0.74 -4.47 -0.35
C ILE A 293 -2.21 -4.10 -0.15
N ILE A 294 -2.48 -2.86 0.24
CA ILE A 294 -3.82 -2.26 0.13
C ILE A 294 -3.74 -1.21 -0.98
N PHE A 295 -4.59 -1.35 -1.99
CA PHE A 295 -4.72 -0.38 -3.07
C PHE A 295 -5.84 0.60 -2.74
N LEU A 296 -5.51 1.89 -2.70
CA LEU A 296 -6.47 2.97 -2.50
C LEU A 296 -6.74 3.65 -3.84
N ILE A 297 -8.01 3.77 -4.18
CA ILE A 297 -8.50 4.53 -5.34
C ILE A 297 -9.61 5.48 -4.88
N PRO A 298 -10.04 6.46 -5.69
CA PRO A 298 -11.14 7.34 -5.31
C PRO A 298 -12.39 6.55 -4.86
N GLY A 299 -12.77 6.67 -3.59
CA GLY A 299 -13.97 6.05 -3.04
C GLY A 299 -13.87 4.57 -2.65
N HIS A 300 -12.76 3.89 -2.93
CA HIS A 300 -12.66 2.43 -2.77
C HIS A 300 -11.27 1.97 -2.31
N ALA A 301 -11.23 0.81 -1.67
CA ALA A 301 -10.01 0.15 -1.25
C ALA A 301 -10.17 -1.36 -1.46
N TYR A 302 -9.15 -1.99 -2.03
CA TYR A 302 -9.13 -3.44 -2.24
C TYR A 302 -7.78 -4.06 -1.85
N PRO A 303 -7.79 -5.30 -1.33
CA PRO A 303 -6.58 -5.96 -0.88
C PRO A 303 -5.85 -6.70 -2.00
N GLY A 304 -4.58 -6.93 -1.73
CA GLY A 304 -3.72 -7.73 -2.56
C GLY A 304 -2.43 -8.13 -1.86
N PHE A 305 -1.48 -8.62 -2.63
CA PHE A 305 -0.12 -8.84 -2.18
C PHE A 305 0.86 -8.60 -3.32
N ARG A 306 2.12 -8.43 -2.96
CA ARG A 306 3.23 -8.50 -3.92
C ARG A 306 4.07 -9.74 -3.67
N LEU A 307 4.55 -10.34 -4.73
CA LEU A 307 5.44 -11.49 -4.68
C LEU A 307 6.30 -11.51 -5.94
N ASN A 308 7.61 -11.68 -5.77
CA ASN A 308 8.57 -11.79 -6.87
C ASN A 308 8.50 -10.64 -7.92
N GLY A 309 8.16 -9.42 -7.49
CA GLY A 309 8.02 -8.25 -8.39
C GLY A 309 6.66 -8.12 -9.08
N ASN A 310 5.75 -9.06 -8.84
CA ASN A 310 4.38 -9.02 -9.34
C ASN A 310 3.41 -8.53 -8.26
N PHE A 311 2.35 -7.84 -8.68
CA PHE A 311 1.23 -7.44 -7.82
C PHE A 311 -0.02 -8.25 -8.15
N TYR A 312 -0.77 -8.56 -7.10
CA TYR A 312 -1.97 -9.38 -7.15
C TYR A 312 -3.06 -8.67 -6.36
N ALA A 313 -4.27 -8.62 -6.88
CA ALA A 313 -5.39 -7.94 -6.26
C ALA A 313 -6.67 -8.77 -6.35
N ILE A 314 -7.55 -8.63 -5.37
CA ILE A 314 -8.87 -9.27 -5.36
C ILE A 314 -9.95 -8.28 -4.95
N GLU A 315 -11.07 -8.27 -5.66
CA GLU A 315 -12.24 -7.46 -5.30
C GLU A 315 -12.97 -8.09 -4.12
N ALA A 316 -12.52 -7.78 -2.90
CA ALA A 316 -13.00 -8.38 -1.66
C ALA A 316 -14.47 -8.00 -1.33
N THR A 317 -14.99 -6.89 -1.85
CA THR A 317 -16.38 -6.48 -1.62
C THR A 317 -17.38 -7.32 -2.41
N GLY A 318 -16.92 -8.02 -3.46
CA GLY A 318 -17.76 -8.92 -4.28
C GLY A 318 -18.44 -10.06 -3.50
N ILE A 319 -18.14 -10.25 -2.21
CA ILE A 319 -18.79 -11.22 -1.32
C ILE A 319 -20.28 -10.96 -1.10
N GLY A 320 -20.84 -9.84 -1.58
CA GLY A 320 -22.25 -9.50 -1.46
C GLY A 320 -22.57 -8.61 -0.26
N GLY A 321 -23.65 -7.85 -0.33
CA GLY A 321 -23.98 -6.87 0.70
C GLY A 321 -25.13 -5.95 0.31
N GLU A 322 -25.52 -5.07 1.24
CA GLU A 322 -26.55 -4.05 1.02
C GLU A 322 -26.07 -3.06 -0.07
N GLY A 323 -26.90 -2.78 -1.08
CA GLY A 323 -26.60 -1.82 -2.15
C GLY A 323 -25.84 -2.33 -3.37
N MET A 324 -25.48 -3.62 -3.45
CA MET A 324 -24.81 -4.16 -4.66
C MET A 324 -25.80 -4.73 -5.69
N GLU A 325 -26.02 -3.97 -6.76
CA GLU A 325 -26.74 -4.40 -7.97
C GLU A 325 -25.87 -5.38 -8.78
N GLY A 326 -26.02 -6.69 -8.56
CA GLY A 326 -25.25 -7.70 -9.31
C GLY A 326 -25.06 -9.06 -8.64
N GLY A 327 -25.41 -9.19 -7.35
CA GLY A 327 -25.25 -10.44 -6.60
C GLY A 327 -23.83 -10.66 -6.07
N ARG A 328 -23.55 -11.88 -5.60
CA ARG A 328 -22.24 -12.27 -5.02
C ARG A 328 -21.34 -12.85 -6.10
N MET A 329 -20.06 -12.52 -6.09
CA MET A 329 -19.03 -13.10 -6.96
C MET A 329 -18.44 -14.37 -6.33
N ASN A 330 -18.02 -15.32 -7.16
CA ASN A 330 -17.13 -16.39 -6.69
C ASN A 330 -15.68 -15.89 -6.64
N SER A 331 -14.79 -16.63 -5.99
CA SER A 331 -13.39 -16.23 -5.79
C SER A 331 -12.62 -15.96 -7.10
N MET A 332 -12.93 -16.67 -8.19
CA MET A 332 -12.27 -16.43 -9.48
C MET A 332 -12.75 -15.15 -10.15
N ALA A 333 -14.05 -14.87 -10.12
CA ALA A 333 -14.60 -13.62 -10.62
C ALA A 333 -14.10 -12.40 -9.83
N ALA A 334 -14.00 -12.53 -8.49
CA ALA A 334 -13.44 -11.50 -7.63
C ALA A 334 -11.95 -11.25 -7.90
N LEU A 335 -11.17 -12.32 -8.12
CA LEU A 335 -9.76 -12.21 -8.49
C LEU A 335 -9.61 -11.52 -9.86
N GLN A 336 -10.40 -11.92 -10.86
CA GLN A 336 -10.37 -11.28 -12.18
C GLN A 336 -10.75 -9.79 -12.11
N MET A 337 -11.74 -9.44 -11.28
CA MET A 337 -12.12 -8.05 -11.07
C MET A 337 -11.00 -7.24 -10.41
N GLY A 338 -10.44 -7.73 -9.30
CA GLY A 338 -9.33 -7.06 -8.63
C GLY A 338 -8.12 -6.88 -9.54
N MET A 339 -7.79 -7.86 -10.38
CA MET A 339 -6.70 -7.72 -11.36
C MET A 339 -7.00 -6.70 -12.46
N LYS A 340 -8.27 -6.53 -12.86
CA LYS A 340 -8.69 -5.46 -13.80
C LYS A 340 -8.60 -4.08 -13.15
N GLU A 341 -8.99 -3.97 -11.89
CA GLU A 341 -8.83 -2.74 -11.11
C GLU A 341 -7.36 -2.38 -10.93
N LEU A 342 -6.50 -3.39 -10.73
CA LEU A 342 -5.05 -3.22 -10.63
C LEU A 342 -4.42 -2.68 -11.93
N GLU A 343 -4.87 -3.16 -13.09
CA GLU A 343 -4.42 -2.61 -14.38
C GLU A 343 -4.80 -1.12 -14.50
N THR A 344 -6.05 -0.79 -14.16
CA THR A 344 -6.54 0.60 -14.17
C THR A 344 -5.80 1.46 -13.13
N PHE A 345 -5.48 0.89 -11.98
CA PHE A 345 -4.75 1.54 -10.90
C PHE A 345 -3.40 2.02 -11.39
N PHE A 346 -2.60 1.12 -11.96
CA PHE A 346 -1.27 1.49 -12.38
C PHE A 346 -1.27 2.42 -13.60
N GLN A 347 -2.24 2.29 -14.51
CA GLN A 347 -2.41 3.26 -15.59
C GLN A 347 -2.65 4.67 -15.04
N SER A 348 -3.54 4.81 -14.06
CA SER A 348 -3.84 6.11 -13.42
C SER A 348 -2.65 6.65 -12.63
N ALA A 349 -1.97 5.80 -11.85
CA ALA A 349 -0.77 6.18 -11.11
C ALA A 349 0.36 6.63 -12.06
N MET A 350 0.56 5.95 -13.19
CA MET A 350 1.54 6.34 -14.22
C MET A 350 1.21 7.68 -14.90
N MET A 351 -0.07 8.05 -14.96
CA MET A 351 -0.51 9.37 -15.43
C MET A 351 -0.36 10.47 -14.36
N GLY A 352 0.13 10.14 -13.16
CA GLY A 352 0.32 11.08 -12.06
C GLY A 352 -0.95 11.39 -11.28
N ASP A 353 -1.97 10.53 -11.32
CA ASP A 353 -3.17 10.70 -10.51
C ASP A 353 -2.87 10.30 -9.05
N GLU A 354 -2.64 11.30 -8.20
CA GLU A 354 -2.24 11.13 -6.80
C GLU A 354 -3.30 10.46 -5.91
N ARG A 355 -4.51 10.22 -6.43
CA ARG A 355 -5.58 9.49 -5.72
C ARG A 355 -5.38 7.98 -5.73
N TYR A 356 -4.46 7.47 -6.56
CA TYR A 356 -4.15 6.06 -6.70
C TYR A 356 -2.90 5.74 -5.89
N MET A 357 -3.09 5.23 -4.67
CA MET A 357 -2.00 4.98 -3.73
C MET A 357 -1.88 3.51 -3.33
N ILE A 358 -0.63 3.06 -3.24
CA ILE A 358 -0.27 1.77 -2.65
C ILE A 358 0.06 2.00 -1.17
N VAL A 359 -0.56 1.21 -0.30
CA VAL A 359 -0.10 1.04 1.07
C VAL A 359 0.60 -0.31 1.16
N ASP A 360 1.93 -0.32 1.06
CA ASP A 360 2.75 -1.50 1.29
C ASP A 360 2.93 -1.70 2.80
N ILE A 361 2.22 -2.69 3.34
CA ILE A 361 2.17 -2.91 4.80
C ILE A 361 3.54 -3.28 5.37
N ARG A 362 4.33 -4.07 4.63
CA ARG A 362 5.68 -4.47 5.08
C ARG A 362 6.61 -3.27 5.14
N GLU A 363 6.53 -2.41 4.13
CA GLU A 363 7.32 -1.18 4.07
C GLU A 363 6.89 -0.19 5.15
N SER A 364 5.59 0.04 5.34
CA SER A 364 5.08 0.90 6.41
C SER A 364 5.53 0.41 7.80
N ILE A 365 5.47 -0.90 8.07
CA ILE A 365 5.95 -1.50 9.33
C ILE A 365 7.47 -1.31 9.49
N LYS A 366 8.25 -1.51 8.43
CA LYS A 366 9.70 -1.24 8.43
C LYS A 366 10.00 0.23 8.75
N ASN A 367 9.13 1.13 8.28
CA ASN A 367 9.18 2.56 8.56
C ASN A 367 8.50 2.94 9.88
N GLY A 368 8.19 1.98 10.76
CA GLY A 368 7.74 2.22 12.13
C GLY A 368 6.23 2.26 12.35
N ALA A 369 5.41 2.10 11.29
CA ALA A 369 3.95 1.99 11.38
C ALA A 369 3.52 0.59 11.83
N VAL A 370 3.84 0.26 13.09
CA VAL A 370 3.62 -1.05 13.67
C VAL A 370 2.23 -1.15 14.28
N ALA A 371 1.54 -2.25 14.01
CA ALA A 371 0.22 -2.55 14.54
C ALA A 371 0.13 -2.52 16.07
N MET A 372 -1.05 -2.15 16.57
CA MET A 372 -1.39 -2.23 17.98
C MET A 372 -1.42 -3.68 18.50
N GLU A 373 -1.08 -3.86 19.78
CA GLU A 373 -1.25 -5.11 20.51
C GLU A 373 -2.73 -5.35 20.80
N LEU A 374 -3.17 -6.59 20.61
CA LEU A 374 -4.51 -6.99 21.00
C LEU A 374 -4.44 -8.32 21.76
N LYS A 375 -5.10 -8.34 22.92
CA LYS A 375 -5.15 -9.52 23.80
C LYS A 375 -6.01 -10.63 23.17
N ASP A 376 -5.71 -11.87 23.54
CA ASP A 376 -6.54 -13.01 23.17
C ASP A 376 -7.94 -12.93 23.81
N ASP A 377 -8.93 -13.57 23.20
CA ASP A 377 -10.31 -13.57 23.64
C ASP A 377 -11.00 -14.91 23.29
N SER A 378 -11.31 -15.71 24.31
CA SER A 378 -11.92 -17.03 24.14
C SER A 378 -13.31 -16.99 23.50
N PHE A 379 -14.08 -15.91 23.73
CA PHE A 379 -15.40 -15.75 23.13
C PHE A 379 -15.27 -15.47 21.64
N LEU A 380 -14.32 -14.62 21.23
CA LEU A 380 -14.03 -14.37 19.82
C LEU A 380 -13.50 -15.61 19.11
N ARG A 381 -12.65 -16.43 19.77
CA ARG A 381 -12.24 -17.74 19.24
C ARG A 381 -13.43 -18.67 18.99
N GLY A 382 -14.36 -18.75 19.94
CA GLY A 382 -15.59 -19.54 19.78
C GLY A 382 -16.44 -19.09 18.59
N LYS A 383 -16.48 -17.77 18.29
CA LYS A 383 -17.12 -17.27 17.06
C LYS A 383 -16.37 -17.67 15.79
N VAL A 384 -15.04 -17.68 15.81
CA VAL A 384 -14.23 -18.20 14.70
C VAL A 384 -14.52 -19.69 14.47
N ASP A 385 -14.69 -20.49 15.53
CA ASP A 385 -15.08 -21.91 15.39
C ASP A 385 -16.46 -22.06 14.72
N GLU A 386 -17.43 -21.22 15.09
CA GLU A 386 -18.75 -21.21 14.46
C GLU A 386 -18.65 -20.88 12.97
N ILE A 387 -17.85 -19.88 12.61
CA ILE A 387 -17.57 -19.50 11.22
C ILE A 387 -16.91 -20.66 10.48
N ALA A 388 -15.89 -21.28 11.06
CA ALA A 388 -15.12 -22.33 10.42
C ALA A 388 -15.94 -23.59 10.10
N ARG A 389 -17.10 -23.79 10.75
CA ARG A 389 -18.04 -24.88 10.40
C ARG A 389 -18.67 -24.69 9.02
N SER A 390 -18.83 -23.45 8.53
CA SER A 390 -19.40 -23.21 7.20
C SER A 390 -18.43 -23.58 6.06
N PHE A 391 -17.15 -23.79 6.37
CA PHE A 391 -16.14 -24.17 5.38
C PHE A 391 -16.28 -25.62 4.89
N GLY A 392 -17.00 -26.48 5.63
CA GLY A 392 -17.15 -27.91 5.30
C GLY A 392 -18.20 -28.24 4.22
N GLY A 393 -18.96 -27.25 3.75
CA GLY A 393 -20.08 -27.41 2.82
C GLY A 393 -19.70 -27.37 1.34
N GLY A 394 -18.81 -28.26 0.89
CA GLY A 394 -18.73 -28.71 -0.51
C GLY A 394 -18.74 -27.64 -1.62
N MET A 395 -17.73 -26.76 -1.68
CA MET A 395 -17.16 -26.41 -2.98
C MET A 395 -15.86 -27.18 -3.12
N ALA A 396 -15.85 -28.20 -3.97
CA ALA A 396 -14.60 -28.82 -4.39
C ALA A 396 -13.80 -27.75 -5.15
N TYR A 397 -12.76 -27.22 -4.51
CA TYR A 397 -11.75 -26.39 -5.15
C TYR A 397 -11.21 -27.15 -6.37
N ASN A 398 -11.56 -26.70 -7.57
CA ASN A 398 -11.02 -27.22 -8.81
C ASN A 398 -9.72 -26.45 -9.08
N PRO A 399 -8.55 -27.11 -9.22
CA PRO A 399 -7.33 -26.37 -9.51
C PRO A 399 -7.40 -25.73 -10.90
N GLN A 400 -7.10 -24.42 -10.97
CA GLN A 400 -6.73 -23.60 -12.17
C GLN A 400 -7.88 -22.86 -12.88
N PRO A 401 -7.64 -21.62 -13.39
CA PRO A 401 -6.61 -21.24 -14.38
C PRO A 401 -5.48 -20.33 -13.87
N GLN A 402 -4.37 -20.27 -14.62
CA GLN A 402 -3.26 -19.33 -14.43
C GLN A 402 -3.72 -17.91 -14.77
N VAL A 403 -3.71 -17.02 -13.78
CA VAL A 403 -3.86 -15.58 -13.99
C VAL A 403 -2.51 -15.05 -14.46
N SER A 404 -2.45 -14.41 -15.63
CA SER A 404 -1.21 -13.82 -16.16
C SER A 404 -0.87 -12.54 -15.37
N TYR A 405 0.32 -12.52 -14.77
CA TYR A 405 0.81 -11.45 -13.90
C TYR A 405 1.56 -10.39 -14.71
N THR A 406 1.24 -9.11 -14.46
CA THR A 406 2.06 -7.97 -14.88
C THR A 406 3.14 -7.73 -13.83
N ASN A 407 4.41 -7.91 -14.21
CA ASN A 407 5.55 -7.42 -13.43
C ASN A 407 5.49 -5.89 -13.42
N TYR A 408 5.20 -5.29 -12.27
CA TYR A 408 5.51 -3.88 -12.02
C TYR A 408 6.83 -3.84 -11.27
N GLU A 409 7.92 -3.75 -12.04
CA GLU A 409 9.22 -3.42 -11.49
C GLU A 409 9.17 -2.04 -10.85
N ASN A 410 9.45 -2.01 -9.54
CA ASN A 410 9.82 -0.81 -8.81
C ASN A 410 11.00 -0.14 -9.55
N PRO A 411 10.96 1.17 -9.87
CA PRO A 411 12.06 1.84 -10.54
C PRO A 411 13.23 2.01 -9.56
N GLY A 412 14.05 0.96 -9.42
CA GLY A 412 15.25 0.99 -8.58
C GLY A 412 15.82 -0.39 -8.28
N GLY A 413 16.58 -0.98 -9.21
CA GLY A 413 17.36 -2.18 -8.91
C GLY A 413 18.02 -2.81 -10.14
N THR A 414 19.34 -2.77 -10.19
CA THR A 414 20.18 -3.26 -11.30
C THR A 414 20.26 -4.79 -11.40
N ASN A 415 19.89 -5.33 -12.57
CA ASN A 415 20.51 -6.40 -13.40
C ASN A 415 21.18 -7.64 -12.73
N THR A 416 20.77 -8.87 -13.13
CA THR A 416 21.54 -9.89 -13.90
C THR A 416 21.08 -11.35 -13.66
N GLY A 417 21.02 -12.16 -14.74
CA GLY A 417 21.35 -13.60 -14.70
C GLY A 417 20.29 -14.60 -15.20
N GLY A 418 20.42 -15.04 -16.46
CA GLY A 418 19.63 -16.14 -17.05
C GLY A 418 20.28 -17.53 -16.94
N GLY A 419 19.51 -18.58 -17.23
CA GLY A 419 19.97 -19.97 -17.35
C GLY A 419 18.91 -20.89 -18.00
N ASN A 420 19.33 -21.70 -18.97
CA ASN A 420 18.56 -22.40 -20.01
C ASN A 420 18.56 -23.94 -19.82
N SER A 421 17.46 -24.64 -20.16
CA SER A 421 17.38 -26.08 -20.56
C SER A 421 15.93 -26.38 -20.99
N GLY A 422 15.52 -27.19 -21.97
CA GLY A 422 16.09 -28.20 -22.86
C GLY A 422 14.91 -29.11 -23.27
N GLY A 423 14.62 -29.25 -24.57
CA GLY A 423 13.29 -29.57 -25.11
C GLY A 423 12.77 -31.03 -25.05
N SER A 424 11.44 -31.15 -25.04
CA SER A 424 10.64 -32.35 -25.32
C SER A 424 9.30 -31.91 -25.95
N SER A 425 8.95 -32.37 -27.16
CA SER A 425 7.68 -31.99 -27.82
C SER A 425 6.47 -32.43 -26.98
N PRO A 426 5.49 -31.55 -26.72
CA PRO A 426 4.30 -31.90 -25.94
C PRO A 426 3.43 -32.96 -26.65
N ALA A 427 2.95 -33.96 -25.93
CA ALA A 427 2.06 -34.98 -26.48
C ALA A 427 0.67 -34.38 -26.80
N ALA A 428 0.14 -34.67 -28.00
CA ALA A 428 -1.17 -34.16 -28.43
C ALA A 428 -2.32 -34.79 -27.63
N PRO A 429 -3.32 -34.01 -27.17
CA PRO A 429 -4.49 -34.55 -26.47
C PRO A 429 -5.31 -35.53 -27.32
N SER A 430 -6.10 -36.40 -26.67
CA SER A 430 -7.02 -37.31 -27.38
C SER A 430 -8.02 -36.52 -28.22
N GLY A 431 -8.22 -36.93 -29.48
CA GLY A 431 -9.08 -36.22 -30.44
C GLY A 431 -8.41 -35.05 -31.18
N TYR A 432 -7.10 -34.87 -31.05
CA TYR A 432 -6.33 -33.83 -31.76
C TYR A 432 -5.49 -34.42 -32.90
N LYS A 433 -5.24 -33.60 -33.93
CA LYS A 433 -4.28 -33.83 -35.02
C LYS A 433 -3.13 -32.84 -34.88
N ASN A 434 -1.95 -33.20 -35.39
CA ASN A 434 -0.79 -32.31 -35.39
C ASN A 434 -0.71 -31.50 -36.69
N TYR A 435 -0.63 -30.18 -36.56
CA TYR A 435 -0.18 -29.27 -37.60
C TYR A 435 1.35 -29.21 -37.56
N LYS A 436 1.98 -29.38 -38.72
CA LYS A 436 3.44 -29.29 -38.89
C LYS A 436 3.80 -28.09 -39.74
N GLY A 437 4.60 -27.19 -39.17
CA GLY A 437 5.10 -25.99 -39.84
C GLY A 437 6.24 -25.36 -39.05
N THR A 438 6.61 -24.12 -39.38
CA THR A 438 7.61 -23.33 -38.61
C THR A 438 7.25 -23.27 -37.12
N ILE A 439 5.95 -23.17 -36.85
CA ILE A 439 5.32 -23.33 -35.55
C ILE A 439 4.42 -24.56 -35.66
N SER A 440 4.73 -25.62 -34.92
CA SER A 440 3.95 -26.86 -34.93
C SER A 440 3.09 -26.95 -33.67
N PHE A 441 1.86 -27.45 -33.79
CA PHE A 441 0.89 -27.53 -32.67
C PHE A 441 -0.17 -28.60 -32.94
N ALA A 442 -0.88 -29.03 -31.90
CA ALA A 442 -2.03 -29.91 -32.02
C ALA A 442 -3.33 -29.10 -32.13
N TYR A 443 -4.31 -29.58 -32.90
CA TYR A 443 -5.64 -28.96 -33.06
C TYR A 443 -6.74 -30.03 -33.11
N PRO A 444 -7.99 -29.74 -32.71
CA PRO A 444 -9.06 -30.75 -32.72
C PRO A 444 -9.29 -31.35 -34.11
N SER A 445 -9.46 -32.67 -34.18
CA SER A 445 -9.55 -33.41 -35.45
C SER A 445 -10.77 -33.03 -36.31
N SER A 446 -11.77 -32.42 -35.68
CA SER A 446 -13.04 -31.95 -36.26
C SER A 446 -12.95 -30.58 -36.92
N TRP A 447 -11.83 -29.86 -36.76
CA TRP A 447 -11.64 -28.54 -37.32
C TRP A 447 -11.45 -28.57 -38.84
N ARG A 448 -11.95 -27.53 -39.50
CA ARG A 448 -11.75 -27.28 -40.93
C ARG A 448 -10.45 -26.50 -41.14
N ILE A 449 -9.77 -26.77 -42.25
CA ILE A 449 -8.55 -26.07 -42.65
C ILE A 449 -8.80 -25.38 -43.98
N LYS A 450 -8.59 -24.06 -44.03
CA LYS A 450 -8.66 -23.26 -45.25
C LYS A 450 -7.27 -22.70 -45.55
N SER A 451 -6.78 -22.91 -46.77
CA SER A 451 -5.56 -22.23 -47.24
C SER A 451 -5.94 -20.89 -47.85
N ASN A 452 -5.15 -19.85 -47.58
CA ASN A 452 -5.31 -18.58 -48.26
C ASN A 452 -4.58 -18.64 -49.61
N ASN A 453 -5.34 -18.58 -50.71
CA ASN A 453 -4.81 -18.58 -52.07
C ASN A 453 -4.53 -17.17 -52.61
N GLY A 454 -4.42 -16.16 -51.72
CA GLY A 454 -4.13 -14.77 -52.08
C GLY A 454 -5.36 -13.86 -52.16
N SER A 455 -6.52 -14.30 -51.64
CA SER A 455 -7.77 -13.51 -51.64
C SER A 455 -7.93 -12.62 -50.40
N SER A 456 -7.10 -12.82 -49.37
CA SER A 456 -7.01 -11.99 -48.16
C SER A 456 -5.56 -11.56 -47.92
N MET A 457 -5.26 -10.93 -46.78
CA MET A 457 -3.91 -10.49 -46.37
C MET A 457 -2.80 -11.48 -46.83
N PRO A 458 -1.84 -11.07 -47.69
CA PRO A 458 -0.85 -11.98 -48.30
C PRO A 458 0.01 -12.78 -47.32
N GLN A 459 0.20 -12.23 -46.13
CA GLN A 459 0.96 -12.82 -45.03
C GLN A 459 0.19 -13.98 -44.37
N LEU A 460 -1.15 -13.98 -44.40
CA LEU A 460 -1.98 -15.08 -43.91
C LEU A 460 -1.85 -16.27 -44.85
N LYS A 461 -1.47 -17.44 -44.34
CA LYS A 461 -1.26 -18.66 -45.12
C LYS A 461 -2.40 -19.67 -44.93
N LYS A 462 -2.83 -19.88 -43.69
CA LYS A 462 -3.84 -20.88 -43.35
C LYS A 462 -4.69 -20.41 -42.18
N VAL A 463 -5.96 -20.83 -42.18
CA VAL A 463 -6.87 -20.71 -41.04
C VAL A 463 -7.40 -22.09 -40.71
N LEU A 464 -7.17 -22.54 -39.48
CA LEU A 464 -7.80 -23.71 -38.89
C LEU A 464 -8.92 -23.20 -37.99
N SER A 465 -10.12 -23.78 -38.03
CA SER A 465 -11.24 -23.29 -37.20
C SER A 465 -12.26 -24.37 -36.86
N SER A 466 -13.00 -24.14 -35.78
CA SER A 466 -14.22 -24.87 -35.45
C SER A 466 -15.26 -24.75 -36.56
N GLN A 467 -16.27 -25.63 -36.55
CA GLN A 467 -17.30 -25.67 -37.59
C GLN A 467 -18.13 -24.38 -37.67
N ASN A 468 -18.33 -23.71 -36.53
CA ASN A 468 -19.01 -22.43 -36.40
C ASN A 468 -18.07 -21.20 -36.46
N SER A 469 -16.75 -21.40 -36.63
CA SER A 469 -15.74 -20.32 -36.70
C SER A 469 -15.52 -19.55 -35.40
N ASP A 470 -16.06 -20.01 -34.27
CA ASP A 470 -15.92 -19.32 -32.99
C ASP A 470 -14.54 -19.47 -32.36
N THR A 471 -13.76 -20.47 -32.76
CA THR A 471 -12.41 -20.75 -32.29
C THR A 471 -11.53 -21.05 -33.49
N PHE A 472 -10.33 -20.49 -33.53
CA PHE A 472 -9.47 -20.55 -34.71
C PHE A 472 -7.98 -20.53 -34.38
N VAL A 473 -7.17 -20.96 -35.36
CA VAL A 473 -5.75 -20.67 -35.46
C VAL A 473 -5.46 -20.08 -36.84
N GLU A 474 -4.92 -18.88 -36.88
CA GLU A 474 -4.41 -18.24 -38.08
C GLU A 474 -2.90 -18.39 -38.15
N ILE A 475 -2.38 -18.75 -39.33
CA ILE A 475 -0.95 -18.94 -39.54
C ILE A 475 -0.45 -17.92 -40.53
N TYR A 476 0.54 -17.15 -40.11
CA TYR A 476 1.14 -16.07 -40.89
C TYR A 476 2.61 -16.32 -41.20
N ASP A 477 3.06 -15.77 -42.32
CA ASP A 477 4.48 -15.65 -42.68
C ASP A 477 4.75 -14.23 -43.19
N PHE A 478 5.50 -13.48 -42.39
CA PHE A 478 5.87 -12.09 -42.62
C PHE A 478 7.30 -12.02 -43.13
N LYS A 479 7.50 -11.53 -44.36
CA LYS A 479 8.82 -11.32 -44.96
C LYS A 479 9.29 -9.89 -44.75
N GLY A 480 10.58 -9.72 -44.46
CA GLY A 480 11.22 -8.40 -44.35
C GLY A 480 10.84 -7.57 -43.12
N VAL A 481 10.05 -8.12 -42.19
CA VAL A 481 9.74 -7.47 -40.91
C VAL A 481 10.88 -7.67 -39.91
N SER A 482 11.22 -6.61 -39.17
CA SER A 482 12.33 -6.60 -38.21
C SER A 482 11.95 -7.07 -36.81
N SER A 483 10.66 -7.13 -36.48
CA SER A 483 10.14 -7.57 -35.17
C SER A 483 8.74 -8.20 -35.28
N ALA A 484 8.32 -8.93 -34.24
CA ALA A 484 6.95 -9.44 -34.12
C ALA A 484 5.91 -8.31 -34.03
N GLN A 485 6.25 -7.18 -33.39
CA GLN A 485 5.40 -6.00 -33.34
C GLN A 485 5.22 -5.39 -34.74
N ALA A 486 6.26 -5.36 -35.58
CA ALA A 486 6.13 -4.92 -36.96
C ALA A 486 5.18 -5.82 -37.78
N ALA A 487 5.15 -7.12 -37.48
CA ALA A 487 4.19 -8.05 -38.06
C ALA A 487 2.75 -7.81 -37.56
N LEU A 488 2.56 -7.59 -36.25
CA LEU A 488 1.26 -7.22 -35.67
C LEU A 488 0.74 -5.89 -36.22
N ASN A 489 1.62 -4.92 -36.46
CA ASN A 489 1.26 -3.65 -37.08
C ASN A 489 0.76 -3.83 -38.52
N GLN A 490 1.29 -4.79 -39.28
CA GLN A 490 0.76 -5.12 -40.61
C GLN A 490 -0.65 -5.73 -40.51
N ILE A 491 -0.91 -6.58 -39.50
CA ILE A 491 -2.27 -7.11 -39.24
C ILE A 491 -3.21 -5.98 -38.85
N GLN A 492 -2.78 -5.09 -37.95
CA GLN A 492 -3.55 -3.94 -37.52
C GLN A 492 -3.92 -3.02 -38.69
N GLN A 493 -2.97 -2.69 -39.57
CA GLN A 493 -3.23 -1.89 -40.77
C GLN A 493 -4.24 -2.57 -41.71
N TYR A 494 -4.13 -3.89 -41.88
CA TYR A 494 -5.10 -4.65 -42.67
C TYR A 494 -6.49 -4.58 -42.04
N LEU A 495 -6.64 -4.84 -40.74
CA LEU A 495 -7.93 -4.75 -40.04
C LEU A 495 -8.53 -3.34 -40.10
N MET A 496 -7.71 -2.30 -39.93
CA MET A 496 -8.13 -0.90 -40.04
C MET A 496 -8.69 -0.57 -41.43
N SER A 497 -8.18 -1.19 -42.50
CA SER A 497 -8.70 -0.96 -43.86
C SER A 497 -10.14 -1.47 -44.05
N PHE A 498 -10.63 -2.33 -43.16
CA PHE A 498 -12.01 -2.80 -43.12
C PHE A 498 -12.82 -2.21 -41.93
N GLY A 499 -12.28 -1.24 -41.19
CA GLY A 499 -12.96 -0.65 -40.03
C GLY A 499 -12.86 -1.48 -38.73
N GLY A 500 -11.95 -2.44 -38.70
CA GLY A 500 -11.59 -3.17 -37.49
C GLY A 500 -10.45 -2.49 -36.71
N ASN A 501 -10.29 -2.88 -35.45
CA ASN A 501 -9.14 -2.47 -34.64
C ASN A 501 -8.56 -3.67 -33.90
N LEU A 502 -7.29 -3.56 -33.53
CA LEU A 502 -6.53 -4.59 -32.84
C LEU A 502 -5.73 -3.95 -31.71
N GLN A 503 -5.90 -4.49 -30.51
CA GLN A 503 -5.16 -4.13 -29.30
C GLN A 503 -4.40 -5.35 -28.81
N TYR A 504 -3.16 -5.18 -28.39
CA TYR A 504 -2.32 -6.28 -27.94
C TYR A 504 -1.30 -5.82 -26.92
N SER A 505 -0.88 -6.77 -26.10
CA SER A 505 0.21 -6.61 -25.13
C SER A 505 1.18 -7.79 -25.28
N PRO A 506 2.49 -7.58 -25.10
CA PRO A 506 3.45 -8.69 -24.98
C PRO A 506 3.02 -9.64 -23.86
N ALA A 507 3.05 -10.95 -24.13
CA ALA A 507 2.68 -12.01 -23.20
C ALA A 507 3.88 -12.91 -22.81
N GLY A 508 5.10 -12.40 -23.04
CA GLY A 508 6.37 -13.05 -22.70
C GLY A 508 7.06 -13.75 -23.87
N GLU A 509 8.13 -14.48 -23.57
CA GLU A 509 8.83 -15.34 -24.51
C GLU A 509 8.97 -16.74 -23.91
N SER A 510 8.75 -17.78 -24.73
CA SER A 510 8.87 -19.17 -24.29
C SER A 510 9.33 -20.05 -25.43
N ASN A 511 10.29 -20.95 -25.18
CA ASN A 511 10.81 -21.92 -26.16
C ASN A 511 11.24 -21.31 -27.52
N GLY A 512 11.82 -20.10 -27.50
CA GLY A 512 12.24 -19.39 -28.72
C GLY A 512 11.10 -18.72 -29.50
N PHE A 513 9.93 -18.62 -28.88
CA PHE A 513 8.78 -17.90 -29.40
C PHE A 513 8.52 -16.61 -28.62
N GLN A 514 8.04 -15.58 -29.31
CA GLN A 514 7.53 -14.34 -28.71
C GLN A 514 6.01 -14.41 -28.66
N LEU A 515 5.43 -14.19 -27.49
CA LEU A 515 3.99 -14.30 -27.26
C LEU A 515 3.38 -12.91 -27.13
N PHE A 516 2.17 -12.77 -27.64
CA PHE A 516 1.34 -11.58 -27.46
C PHE A 516 -0.08 -12.02 -27.16
N SER A 517 -0.75 -11.34 -26.25
CA SER A 517 -2.18 -11.50 -26.00
C SER A 517 -2.88 -10.26 -26.52
N GLY A 518 -4.02 -10.43 -27.16
CA GLY A 518 -4.73 -9.30 -27.73
C GLY A 518 -6.19 -9.55 -28.00
N GLN A 519 -6.85 -8.48 -28.40
CA GLN A 519 -8.23 -8.47 -28.82
C GLN A 519 -8.34 -7.74 -30.16
N SER A 520 -9.18 -8.26 -31.04
CA SER A 520 -9.56 -7.58 -32.28
C SER A 520 -11.06 -7.41 -32.34
N ASN A 521 -11.50 -6.21 -32.74
CA ASN A 521 -12.91 -5.90 -32.95
C ASN A 521 -13.13 -5.62 -34.45
N PHE A 522 -14.11 -6.29 -35.04
CA PHE A 522 -14.52 -6.10 -36.43
C PHE A 522 -16.02 -6.41 -36.56
N GLU A 523 -16.80 -5.52 -37.19
CA GLU A 523 -18.26 -5.71 -37.39
C GLU A 523 -19.03 -6.12 -36.10
N ASN A 524 -18.69 -5.53 -34.96
CA ASN A 524 -19.23 -5.85 -33.62
C ASN A 524 -18.91 -7.26 -33.10
N ILE A 525 -17.95 -7.95 -33.72
CA ILE A 525 -17.42 -9.22 -33.25
C ILE A 525 -16.11 -8.96 -32.50
N LEU A 526 -16.12 -9.25 -31.20
CA LEU A 526 -14.93 -9.20 -30.36
C LEU A 526 -14.25 -10.58 -30.34
N LEU A 527 -13.02 -10.63 -30.83
CA LEU A 527 -12.17 -11.81 -30.79
C LEU A 527 -11.07 -11.60 -29.76
N GLN A 528 -10.88 -12.58 -28.89
CA GLN A 528 -9.72 -12.66 -27.99
C GLN A 528 -8.73 -13.67 -28.56
N TRP A 529 -7.44 -13.36 -28.52
CA TRP A 529 -6.43 -14.20 -29.12
C TRP A 529 -5.08 -14.14 -28.42
N VAL A 530 -4.29 -15.20 -28.61
CA VAL A 530 -2.87 -15.29 -28.24
C VAL A 530 -2.09 -15.57 -29.52
N ALA A 531 -1.13 -14.70 -29.82
CA ALA A 531 -0.24 -14.83 -30.96
C ALA A 531 1.13 -15.31 -30.52
N VAL A 532 1.65 -16.30 -31.23
CA VAL A 532 2.98 -16.85 -31.02
C VAL A 532 3.82 -16.60 -32.26
N PHE A 533 4.98 -15.98 -32.09
CA PHE A 533 5.88 -15.57 -33.17
C PHE A 533 7.21 -16.31 -33.07
N LYS A 534 7.68 -16.86 -34.19
CA LYS A 534 9.02 -17.45 -34.34
C LYS A 534 9.81 -16.66 -35.35
N ARG A 535 11.01 -16.23 -34.97
CA ARG A 535 11.94 -15.60 -35.90
C ARG A 535 12.38 -16.62 -36.96
N THR A 536 12.40 -16.20 -38.22
CA THR A 536 12.91 -16.98 -39.35
C THR A 536 14.11 -16.27 -39.98
N SER A 537 14.79 -16.92 -40.93
CA SER A 537 15.89 -16.30 -41.69
C SER A 537 15.45 -15.08 -42.52
N SER A 538 14.15 -14.90 -42.76
CA SER A 538 13.60 -13.91 -43.71
C SER A 538 12.57 -12.95 -43.09
N GLY A 539 12.35 -13.01 -41.78
CA GLY A 539 11.29 -12.28 -41.07
C GLY A 539 10.71 -13.11 -39.93
N TYR A 540 9.38 -13.20 -39.81
CA TYR A 540 8.70 -13.89 -38.71
C TYR A 540 7.57 -14.78 -39.22
N SER A 541 7.43 -15.98 -38.64
CA SER A 541 6.20 -16.77 -38.75
C SER A 541 5.37 -16.59 -37.48
N ALA A 542 4.05 -16.60 -37.60
CA ALA A 542 3.14 -16.48 -36.47
C ALA A 542 2.02 -17.51 -36.49
N ALA A 543 1.57 -17.92 -35.31
CA ALA A 543 0.34 -18.68 -35.09
C ALA A 543 -0.52 -17.89 -34.09
N ILE A 544 -1.68 -17.42 -34.52
CA ILE A 544 -2.63 -16.65 -33.70
C ILE A 544 -3.81 -17.56 -33.36
N VAL A 545 -3.91 -17.95 -32.09
CA VAL A 545 -4.98 -18.80 -31.57
C VAL A 545 -6.03 -17.91 -30.93
N GLY A 546 -7.27 -17.94 -31.41
CA GLY A 546 -8.31 -17.02 -30.94
C GLY A 546 -9.69 -17.63 -30.82
N THR A 547 -10.56 -16.93 -30.09
CA THR A 547 -11.97 -17.27 -29.88
C THR A 547 -12.85 -16.02 -29.86
N ASN A 548 -14.14 -16.17 -30.20
CA ASN A 548 -15.14 -15.13 -29.96
C ASN A 548 -15.38 -15.00 -28.44
N ALA A 549 -15.34 -13.77 -27.92
CA ALA A 549 -15.51 -13.47 -26.50
C ALA A 549 -16.85 -13.97 -25.92
N SER A 550 -17.87 -14.15 -26.77
CA SER A 550 -19.21 -14.60 -26.37
C SER A 550 -19.36 -16.12 -26.25
N ASN A 551 -18.35 -16.92 -26.62
CA ASN A 551 -18.43 -18.38 -26.61
C ASN A 551 -17.08 -19.01 -26.16
N PRO A 552 -16.87 -19.20 -24.85
CA PRO A 552 -15.54 -19.47 -24.31
C PRO A 552 -15.13 -20.92 -24.53
N SER A 553 -14.56 -21.23 -25.69
CA SER A 553 -13.81 -22.48 -25.94
C SER A 553 -12.38 -22.40 -25.36
N GLN A 554 -12.23 -21.84 -24.16
CA GLN A 554 -10.93 -21.55 -23.54
C GLN A 554 -10.04 -22.81 -23.42
N GLY A 555 -10.61 -23.95 -23.04
CA GLY A 555 -9.87 -25.21 -22.96
C GLY A 555 -9.31 -25.70 -24.30
N VAL A 556 -9.91 -25.33 -25.44
CA VAL A 556 -9.39 -25.68 -26.76
C VAL A 556 -8.20 -24.77 -27.13
N VAL A 557 -8.31 -23.47 -26.84
CA VAL A 557 -7.24 -22.49 -27.03
C VAL A 557 -6.00 -22.89 -26.22
N GLU A 558 -6.17 -23.22 -24.94
CA GLU A 558 -5.09 -23.66 -24.07
C GLU A 558 -4.42 -24.96 -24.55
N ASN A 559 -5.20 -25.96 -24.97
CA ASN A 559 -4.66 -27.22 -25.50
C ASN A 559 -3.82 -26.99 -26.78
N ILE A 560 -4.22 -26.05 -27.63
CA ILE A 560 -3.45 -25.68 -28.81
C ILE A 560 -2.15 -25.00 -28.40
N LEU A 561 -2.21 -23.98 -27.53
CA LEU A 561 -1.03 -23.23 -27.09
C LEU A 561 -0.01 -24.13 -26.37
N ASN A 562 -0.47 -25.06 -25.54
CA ASN A 562 0.38 -25.98 -24.78
C ASN A 562 1.09 -27.03 -25.66
N THR A 563 0.71 -27.16 -26.92
CA THR A 563 1.34 -28.10 -27.86
C THR A 563 2.27 -27.43 -28.85
N ILE A 564 2.48 -26.12 -28.74
CA ILE A 564 3.36 -25.35 -29.61
C ILE A 564 4.84 -25.72 -29.42
N HIS A 565 5.54 -25.99 -30.53
CA HIS A 565 7.00 -26.24 -30.59
C HIS A 565 7.63 -25.90 -31.94
#